data_AF-A0A7S3WFV8-F1
#
_entry.id   AF-A0A7S3WFV8-F1
#
_cell.length_a   1.000
_cell.length_b   1.000
_cell.length_c   1.000
_cell.angle_alpha   90.00
_cell.angle_beta   90.00
_cell.angle_gamma   90.00
#
_symmetry.space_group_name_H-M   'P 1'
#
loop_
_entity.id
_entity.type
_entity.pdbx_description
1 polymer ?
#
loop_
_entity_poly.entity_id
_entity_poly.type
_entity_poly.pdbx_seq_one_letter_code
_entity_poly.pdbx_strand_id
1 'polypeptide(L)'
;MALERVDVDVLMPTPPPLPEGGVQLKLPLSLLGLRGLNNLGQTCFMNCILQILVHCPPVARFFLSDRHNRHVCQMRRRQAQSDSGGDGPLKPCLGCEMDAIFAACFSGTQAPLSPHTFIHAMWCSSEHFAGYEQHDAHEFLVALLAGIYSAMRQPSCLPPPPPVPAPLHPGPASLTRPPSLGESRGGQPAGKACEEMSSIFAGVLRSEVRCEVCGHRSTKLEDFFDISLELGRGSSPTAPGASGPAAGGGGAAGTSGGAAESLEACLRAFTTEEQLLSEERCWCSSCAALQDASKQMSIERLPNVLCLQLKRFRQESRGKQTSKMDSFVQFPLASLNMYRYTSAFLTARDGKGRKTPTPPPPACGGGGGVARERGARRTAPPL
;
A
#
# COMPACT_ATOMS: atom_id res chain seq x y z
N MET A 1 -28.44 -23.23 -20.59
CA MET A 1 -27.19 -23.91 -20.21
C MET A 1 -26.97 -23.65 -18.74
N ALA A 2 -26.97 -24.71 -17.94
CA ALA A 2 -26.87 -24.67 -16.49
C ALA A 2 -25.42 -24.35 -16.07
N LEU A 3 -25.25 -23.44 -15.12
CA LEU A 3 -23.99 -23.23 -14.42
C LEU A 3 -23.85 -24.32 -13.35
N GLU A 4 -23.00 -25.32 -13.62
CA GLU A 4 -22.59 -26.29 -12.61
C GLU A 4 -21.81 -25.58 -11.50
N ARG A 5 -22.18 -25.89 -10.25
CA ARG A 5 -21.42 -25.55 -9.06
C ARG A 5 -20.08 -26.27 -9.14
N VAL A 6 -18.99 -25.51 -9.12
CA VAL A 6 -17.65 -26.08 -8.90
C VAL A 6 -17.53 -26.40 -7.41
N ASP A 7 -17.65 -27.68 -7.08
CA ASP A 7 -17.30 -28.22 -5.76
C ASP A 7 -15.79 -28.04 -5.52
N VAL A 8 -15.45 -27.25 -4.51
CA VAL A 8 -14.05 -26.88 -4.19
C VAL A 8 -13.30 -28.01 -3.47
N ASP A 9 -13.97 -29.14 -3.20
CA ASP A 9 -13.42 -30.28 -2.47
C ASP A 9 -12.55 -31.23 -3.34
N VAL A 10 -12.42 -31.00 -4.65
CA VAL A 10 -11.77 -31.96 -5.57
C VAL A 10 -10.28 -31.67 -5.85
N LEU A 11 -9.67 -30.66 -5.22
CA LEU A 11 -8.27 -30.28 -5.47
C LEU A 11 -7.36 -30.25 -4.24
N MET A 12 -7.66 -31.07 -3.23
CA MET A 12 -6.75 -31.33 -2.12
C MET A 12 -6.31 -32.80 -2.16
N PRO A 13 -5.01 -33.11 -2.36
CA PRO A 13 -4.53 -34.47 -2.20
C PRO A 13 -4.83 -34.93 -0.77
N THR A 14 -5.34 -36.17 -0.64
CA THR A 14 -5.58 -36.79 0.67
C THR A 14 -4.33 -36.69 1.53
N PRO A 15 -4.42 -36.13 2.75
CA PRO A 15 -3.25 -35.98 3.62
C PRO A 15 -2.67 -37.36 3.94
N PRO A 16 -1.33 -37.51 4.00
CA PRO A 16 -0.71 -38.76 4.42
C PRO A 16 -1.21 -39.16 5.82
N PRO A 17 -1.30 -40.46 6.12
CA PRO A 17 -1.70 -40.92 7.44
C PRO A 17 -0.76 -40.32 8.51
N LEU A 18 -1.35 -39.70 9.53
CA LEU A 18 -0.62 -39.07 10.62
C LEU A 18 0.16 -40.13 11.40
N PRO A 19 1.39 -39.82 11.86
CA PRO A 19 2.15 -40.71 12.73
C PRO A 19 1.38 -41.00 14.02
N GLU A 20 1.41 -42.25 14.47
CA GLU A 20 0.79 -42.69 15.73
C GLU A 20 1.41 -41.91 16.90
N GLY A 21 0.63 -40.98 17.47
CA GLY A 21 1.08 -40.04 18.51
C GLY A 21 0.71 -38.57 18.27
N GLY A 22 0.12 -38.23 17.12
CA GLY A 22 -0.37 -36.86 16.86
C GLY A 22 -1.58 -36.47 17.74
N VAL A 23 -1.52 -35.28 18.35
CA VAL A 23 -2.69 -34.67 19.01
C VAL A 23 -3.78 -34.48 17.95
N GLN A 24 -4.87 -35.24 18.05
CA GLN A 24 -6.02 -35.07 17.17
C GLN A 24 -6.59 -33.66 17.40
N LEU A 25 -6.49 -32.78 16.39
CA LEU A 25 -7.15 -31.49 16.41
C LEU A 25 -8.65 -31.76 16.58
N LYS A 26 -9.24 -31.28 17.69
CA LYS A 26 -10.65 -31.47 18.00
C LYS A 26 -11.59 -30.76 17.02
N LEU A 27 -11.07 -29.90 16.14
CA LEU A 27 -11.81 -29.14 15.15
C LEU A 27 -11.29 -29.42 13.74
N PRO A 28 -12.18 -29.44 12.72
CA PRO A 28 -11.77 -29.43 11.33
C PRO A 28 -10.92 -28.19 11.03
N LEU A 29 -9.93 -28.34 10.14
CA LEU A 29 -8.99 -27.26 9.78
C LEU A 29 -9.70 -25.99 9.28
N SER A 30 -10.89 -26.13 8.69
CA SER A 30 -11.73 -25.02 8.22
C SER A 30 -12.25 -24.11 9.34
N LEU A 31 -12.26 -24.59 10.60
CA LEU A 31 -12.68 -23.83 11.76
C LEU A 31 -11.50 -23.29 12.58
N LEU A 32 -10.26 -23.61 12.19
CA LEU A 32 -9.08 -23.13 12.89
C LEU A 32 -8.91 -21.61 12.64
N GLY A 33 -8.57 -20.87 13.70
CA GLY A 33 -8.53 -19.40 13.63
C GLY A 33 -9.87 -18.71 13.88
N LEU A 34 -11.01 -19.43 13.86
CA LEU A 34 -12.32 -18.85 14.16
C LEU A 34 -12.51 -18.67 15.66
N ARG A 35 -12.03 -17.53 16.18
CA ARG A 35 -12.06 -17.21 17.60
C ARG A 35 -12.42 -15.74 17.82
N GLY A 36 -13.47 -15.49 18.60
CA GLY A 36 -13.87 -14.12 18.97
C GLY A 36 -12.88 -13.45 19.93
N LEU A 37 -12.92 -12.12 19.99
CA LEU A 37 -12.16 -11.32 20.95
C LEU A 37 -13.12 -10.62 21.91
N ASN A 38 -12.87 -10.71 23.21
CA ASN A 38 -13.63 -9.98 24.20
C ASN A 38 -13.38 -8.47 24.06
N ASN A 39 -14.43 -7.67 24.22
CA ASN A 39 -14.29 -6.22 24.34
C ASN A 39 -13.86 -5.90 25.78
N LEU A 40 -12.76 -5.18 25.94
CA LEU A 40 -12.16 -4.86 27.23
C LEU A 40 -12.33 -3.38 27.61
N GLY A 41 -13.39 -2.75 27.07
CA GLY A 41 -13.74 -1.35 27.31
C GLY A 41 -13.50 -0.50 26.06
N GLN A 42 -14.51 -0.35 25.22
CA GLN A 42 -14.46 0.40 23.95
C GLN A 42 -13.38 -0.07 22.97
N THR A 43 -12.87 -1.30 23.10
CA THR A 43 -11.77 -1.85 22.28
C THR A 43 -12.23 -2.48 20.96
N CYS A 44 -13.42 -2.13 20.46
CA CYS A 44 -13.95 -2.76 19.24
C CYS A 44 -13.16 -2.38 17.98
N PHE A 45 -12.60 -1.16 17.93
CA PHE A 45 -11.70 -0.69 16.86
C PHE A 45 -10.43 -1.55 16.77
N MET A 46 -9.92 -2.02 17.91
CA MET A 46 -8.77 -2.92 17.96
C MET A 46 -9.18 -4.33 17.53
N ASN A 47 -10.28 -4.84 18.09
CA ASN A 47 -10.73 -6.21 17.83
C ASN A 47 -11.00 -6.43 16.33
N CYS A 48 -11.60 -5.46 15.61
CA CYS A 48 -11.86 -5.62 14.19
C CYS A 48 -10.56 -5.69 13.36
N ILE A 49 -9.56 -4.87 13.68
CA ILE A 49 -8.26 -4.91 12.99
C ILE A 49 -7.49 -6.20 13.30
N LEU A 50 -7.47 -6.64 14.56
CA LEU A 50 -6.84 -7.90 14.93
C LEU A 50 -7.46 -9.09 14.19
N GLN A 51 -8.78 -9.13 14.06
CA GLN A 51 -9.48 -10.15 13.26
C GLN A 51 -9.09 -10.09 11.79
N ILE A 52 -9.04 -8.89 11.19
CA ILE A 52 -8.60 -8.70 9.80
C ILE A 52 -7.18 -9.25 9.60
N LEU A 53 -6.26 -8.95 10.51
CA LEU A 53 -4.87 -9.41 10.41
C LEU A 53 -4.73 -10.93 10.62
N VAL A 54 -5.46 -11.50 11.58
CA VAL A 54 -5.49 -12.95 11.84
C VAL A 54 -5.99 -13.73 10.62
N HIS A 55 -6.95 -13.17 9.89
CA HIS A 55 -7.53 -13.78 8.70
C HIS A 55 -6.88 -13.32 7.38
N CYS A 56 -5.80 -12.53 7.44
CA CYS A 56 -5.02 -12.15 6.27
C CYS A 56 -3.97 -13.24 5.97
N PRO A 57 -4.09 -14.02 4.87
CA PRO A 57 -3.28 -15.22 4.68
C PRO A 57 -1.76 -14.97 4.66
N PRO A 58 -1.22 -13.91 4.03
CA PRO A 58 0.21 -13.60 4.13
C PRO A 58 0.69 -13.30 5.55
N VAL A 59 -0.12 -12.61 6.35
CA VAL A 59 0.20 -12.28 7.75
C VAL A 59 0.13 -13.55 8.62
N ALA A 60 -0.92 -14.35 8.44
CA ALA A 60 -1.06 -15.64 9.13
C ALA A 60 0.12 -16.56 8.81
N ARG A 61 0.50 -16.66 7.53
CA ARG A 61 1.69 -17.43 7.11
C ARG A 61 2.95 -16.93 7.81
N PHE A 62 3.13 -15.61 7.92
CA PHE A 62 4.29 -15.02 8.57
C PHE A 62 4.41 -15.46 10.04
N PHE A 63 3.37 -15.28 10.85
CA PHE A 63 3.43 -15.63 12.27
C PHE A 63 3.41 -17.14 12.52
N LEU A 64 2.55 -17.89 11.81
CA LEU A 64 2.45 -19.34 11.98
C LEU A 64 3.68 -20.12 11.46
N SER A 65 4.54 -19.49 10.67
CA SER A 65 5.83 -20.06 10.23
C SER A 65 7.01 -19.62 11.12
N ASP A 66 6.73 -19.17 12.35
CA ASP A 66 7.74 -18.74 13.34
C ASP A 66 8.67 -17.62 12.84
N ARG A 67 8.23 -16.79 11.86
CA ARG A 67 9.06 -15.67 11.36
C ARG A 67 9.26 -14.59 12.43
N HIS A 68 8.38 -14.54 13.42
CA HIS A 68 8.57 -13.81 14.67
C HIS A 68 8.27 -14.70 15.89
N ASN A 69 9.24 -15.52 16.28
CA ASN A 69 9.10 -16.34 17.48
C ASN A 69 9.26 -15.49 18.76
N ARG A 70 8.21 -15.41 19.60
CA ARG A 70 8.21 -14.54 20.78
C ARG A 70 9.29 -14.89 21.81
N HIS A 71 9.64 -16.16 21.97
CA HIS A 71 10.62 -16.60 22.96
C HIS A 71 12.03 -16.20 22.54
N VAL A 72 12.36 -16.42 21.26
CA VAL A 72 13.62 -15.98 20.67
C VAL A 72 13.74 -14.45 20.74
N CYS A 73 12.66 -13.72 20.41
CA CYS A 73 12.63 -12.27 20.50
C CYS A 73 12.87 -11.77 21.93
N GLN A 74 12.17 -12.34 22.92
CA GLN A 74 12.35 -11.98 24.33
C GLN A 74 13.79 -12.19 24.80
N MET A 75 14.39 -13.35 24.50
CA MET A 75 15.78 -13.66 24.88
C MET A 75 16.76 -12.65 24.30
N ARG A 76 16.65 -12.35 22.99
CA ARG A 76 17.51 -11.37 22.31
C ARG A 76 17.37 -9.96 22.89
N ARG A 77 16.14 -9.55 23.18
CA ARG A 77 15.87 -8.22 23.75
C ARG A 77 16.37 -8.10 25.18
N ARG A 78 16.28 -9.17 26.00
CA ARG A 78 16.89 -9.19 27.34
C ARG A 78 18.38 -9.00 27.27
N GLN A 79 19.04 -9.77 26.39
CA GLN A 79 20.49 -9.67 26.20
C GLN A 79 20.90 -8.25 25.77
N ALA A 80 20.23 -7.68 24.76
CA ALA A 80 20.55 -6.33 24.31
C ALA A 80 20.30 -5.25 25.38
N GLN A 81 19.30 -5.46 26.26
CA GLN A 81 19.05 -4.56 27.38
C GLN A 81 20.18 -4.64 28.41
N SER A 82 20.65 -5.85 28.73
CA SER A 82 21.81 -6.06 29.61
C SER A 82 23.08 -5.46 29.02
N ASP A 83 23.34 -5.63 27.72
CA ASP A 83 24.49 -5.06 27.03
C ASP A 83 24.45 -3.51 27.03
N SER A 84 23.24 -2.93 27.04
CA SER A 84 23.03 -1.48 27.13
C SER A 84 23.00 -0.96 28.58
N GLY A 85 23.24 -1.80 29.58
CA GLY A 85 23.22 -1.43 31.01
C GLY A 85 21.83 -1.13 31.57
N GLY A 86 20.77 -1.60 30.93
CA GLY A 86 19.40 -1.42 31.41
C GLY A 86 18.99 -2.48 32.43
N ASP A 87 18.55 -2.06 33.62
CA ASP A 87 18.11 -2.95 34.73
C ASP A 87 16.56 -2.95 34.92
N GLY A 88 15.83 -2.48 33.91
CA GLY A 88 14.37 -2.34 33.97
C GLY A 88 13.59 -3.50 33.35
N PRO A 89 12.27 -3.60 33.58
CA PRO A 89 11.43 -4.54 32.85
C PRO A 89 11.51 -4.26 31.34
N LEU A 90 11.59 -5.32 30.54
CA LEU A 90 11.56 -5.17 29.09
C LEU A 90 10.26 -4.53 28.62
N LYS A 91 10.38 -3.51 27.78
CA LYS A 91 9.22 -2.94 27.07
C LYS A 91 8.50 -4.06 26.30
N PRO A 92 7.16 -4.17 26.33
CA PRO A 92 6.43 -5.16 25.54
C PRO A 92 6.72 -5.05 24.04
N CYS A 93 6.61 -6.16 23.31
CA CYS A 93 6.82 -6.22 21.87
C CYS A 93 5.49 -6.55 21.19
N LEU A 94 5.00 -5.66 20.31
CA LEU A 94 3.77 -5.90 19.56
C LEU A 94 3.87 -7.14 18.65
N GLY A 95 5.06 -7.45 18.12
CA GLY A 95 5.29 -8.70 17.39
C GLY A 95 5.08 -9.94 18.26
N CYS A 96 5.57 -9.93 19.52
CA CYS A 96 5.38 -11.04 20.45
C CYS A 96 3.91 -11.24 20.82
N GLU A 97 3.18 -10.13 21.00
CA GLU A 97 1.75 -10.19 21.32
C GLU A 97 0.92 -10.64 20.12
N MET A 98 1.27 -10.22 18.89
CA MET A 98 0.63 -10.76 17.69
C MET A 98 0.89 -12.26 17.55
N ASP A 99 2.13 -12.72 17.73
CA ASP A 99 2.45 -14.15 17.77
C ASP A 99 1.61 -14.88 18.83
N ALA A 100 1.38 -14.27 20.00
CA ALA A 100 0.49 -14.79 21.04
C ALA A 100 -0.97 -14.92 20.61
N ILE A 101 -1.50 -13.93 19.93
CA ILE A 101 -2.84 -13.96 19.37
C ILE A 101 -2.94 -15.06 18.31
N PHE A 102 -1.97 -15.18 17.40
CA PHE A 102 -1.97 -16.25 16.39
C PHE A 102 -1.94 -17.64 17.04
N ALA A 103 -1.02 -17.89 17.97
CA ALA A 103 -0.97 -19.17 18.68
C ALA A 103 -2.30 -19.49 19.40
N ALA A 104 -2.95 -18.47 20.00
CA ALA A 104 -4.21 -18.63 20.69
C ALA A 104 -5.40 -18.86 19.74
N CYS A 105 -5.48 -18.14 18.62
CA CYS A 105 -6.56 -18.31 17.64
C CYS A 105 -6.46 -19.66 16.91
N PHE A 106 -5.25 -20.15 16.68
CA PHE A 106 -4.99 -21.42 16.00
C PHE A 106 -4.73 -22.60 16.98
N SER A 107 -5.06 -22.45 18.28
CA SER A 107 -4.92 -23.53 19.28
C SER A 107 -6.04 -24.57 19.23
N GLY A 108 -7.10 -24.33 18.44
CA GLY A 108 -8.34 -25.11 18.44
C GLY A 108 -9.36 -24.71 19.52
N THR A 109 -9.06 -23.68 20.33
CA THR A 109 -10.00 -23.17 21.34
C THR A 109 -10.95 -22.14 20.72
N GLN A 110 -12.26 -22.36 20.85
CA GLN A 110 -13.28 -21.42 20.34
C GLN A 110 -13.73 -20.37 21.37
N ALA A 111 -13.43 -20.55 22.66
CA ALA A 111 -13.78 -19.59 23.69
C ALA A 111 -13.16 -18.21 23.39
N PRO A 112 -13.89 -17.08 23.55
CA PRO A 112 -13.36 -15.76 23.24
C PRO A 112 -12.02 -15.47 23.93
N LEU A 113 -11.08 -14.86 23.20
CA LEU A 113 -9.78 -14.45 23.73
C LEU A 113 -9.86 -13.04 24.32
N SER A 114 -9.27 -12.83 25.49
CA SER A 114 -9.09 -11.50 26.09
C SER A 114 -7.65 -11.01 25.88
N PRO A 115 -7.37 -10.16 24.88
CA PRO A 115 -6.02 -9.73 24.51
C PRO A 115 -5.48 -8.62 25.45
N HIS A 116 -5.53 -8.84 26.76
CA HIS A 116 -5.14 -7.85 27.77
C HIS A 116 -3.65 -7.49 27.74
N THR A 117 -2.77 -8.48 27.52
CA THR A 117 -1.32 -8.25 27.34
C THR A 117 -1.02 -7.43 26.09
N PHE A 118 -1.76 -7.69 25.00
CA PHE A 118 -1.66 -6.93 23.77
C PHE A 118 -2.07 -5.46 23.97
N ILE A 119 -3.18 -5.19 24.67
CA ILE A 119 -3.62 -3.80 24.95
C ILE A 119 -2.53 -3.04 25.68
N HIS A 120 -1.97 -3.64 26.73
CA HIS A 120 -0.87 -3.02 27.47
C HIS A 120 0.35 -2.76 26.57
N ALA A 121 0.71 -3.71 25.70
CA ALA A 121 1.78 -3.51 24.73
C ALA A 121 1.49 -2.37 23.74
N MET A 122 0.23 -2.22 23.31
CA MET A 122 -0.20 -1.13 22.45
C MET A 122 -0.04 0.22 23.15
N TRP A 123 -0.49 0.35 24.41
CA TRP A 123 -0.33 1.56 25.20
C TRP A 123 1.13 1.94 25.40
N CYS A 124 2.00 0.97 25.69
CA CYS A 124 3.44 1.21 25.77
C CYS A 124 4.05 1.63 24.42
N SER A 125 3.50 1.15 23.30
CA SER A 125 3.99 1.48 21.97
C SER A 125 3.49 2.85 21.50
N SER A 126 2.25 3.22 21.84
CA SER A 126 1.63 4.47 21.43
C SER A 126 0.60 4.91 22.48
N GLU A 127 1.00 5.90 23.27
CA GLU A 127 0.32 6.30 24.51
C GLU A 127 -1.08 6.90 24.27
N HIS A 128 -1.36 7.46 23.10
CA HIS A 128 -2.65 8.07 22.80
C HIS A 128 -3.81 7.07 22.71
N PHE A 129 -3.52 5.76 22.62
CA PHE A 129 -4.54 4.70 22.74
C PHE A 129 -4.77 4.25 24.18
N ALA A 130 -4.03 4.81 25.15
CA ALA A 130 -4.18 4.46 26.57
C ALA A 130 -5.51 5.00 27.12
N GLY A 131 -6.26 4.13 27.78
CA GLY A 131 -7.55 4.46 28.36
C GLY A 131 -8.69 3.63 27.77
N TYR A 132 -9.90 4.17 27.86
CA TYR A 132 -11.15 3.49 27.50
C TYR A 132 -11.99 4.30 26.50
N GLU A 133 -11.34 5.14 25.71
CA GLU A 133 -12.00 5.95 24.68
C GLU A 133 -12.18 5.16 23.36
N GLN A 134 -13.08 5.63 22.51
CA GLN A 134 -13.19 5.11 21.14
C GLN A 134 -12.08 5.72 20.28
N HIS A 135 -11.50 4.90 19.40
CA HIS A 135 -10.44 5.33 18.49
C HIS A 135 -10.76 4.97 17.04
N ASP A 136 -10.06 5.60 16.10
CA ASP A 136 -10.12 5.24 14.70
C ASP A 136 -9.38 3.91 14.47
N ALA A 137 -10.07 2.94 13.86
CA ALA A 137 -9.51 1.63 13.55
C ALA A 137 -8.35 1.72 12.53
N HIS A 138 -8.39 2.68 11.60
CA HIS A 138 -7.30 2.89 10.65
C HIS A 138 -6.06 3.45 11.34
N GLU A 139 -6.23 4.43 12.24
CA GLU A 139 -5.12 4.97 13.05
C GLU A 139 -4.48 3.85 13.88
N PHE A 140 -5.30 2.99 14.49
CA PHE A 140 -4.82 1.81 15.21
C PHE A 140 -4.05 0.83 14.30
N LEU A 141 -4.55 0.53 13.09
CA LEU A 141 -3.86 -0.34 12.14
C LEU A 141 -2.48 0.20 11.79
N VAL A 142 -2.39 1.49 11.46
CA VAL A 142 -1.12 2.16 11.10
C VAL A 142 -0.14 2.10 12.28
N ALA A 143 -0.60 2.44 13.49
CA ALA A 143 0.23 2.40 14.68
C ALA A 143 0.70 0.99 15.04
N LEU A 144 -0.18 -0.02 14.92
CA LEU A 144 0.14 -1.43 15.15
C LEU A 144 1.22 -1.92 14.17
N LEU A 145 1.04 -1.69 12.87
CA LEU A 145 2.01 -2.10 11.86
C LEU A 145 3.36 -1.42 12.07
N ALA A 146 3.38 -0.10 12.35
CA ALA A 146 4.60 0.62 12.66
C ALA A 146 5.32 0.05 13.89
N GLY A 147 4.56 -0.29 14.94
CA GLY A 147 5.09 -0.92 16.16
C GLY A 147 5.67 -2.32 15.91
N ILE A 148 5.00 -3.13 15.11
CA ILE A 148 5.49 -4.45 14.69
C ILE A 148 6.79 -4.30 13.89
N TYR A 149 6.82 -3.43 12.87
CA TYR A 149 8.01 -3.19 12.06
C TYR A 149 9.18 -2.69 12.92
N SER A 150 8.94 -1.71 13.79
CA SER A 150 9.97 -1.17 14.69
C SER A 150 10.56 -2.26 15.60
N ALA A 151 9.72 -3.13 16.15
CA ALA A 151 10.18 -4.23 17.00
C ALA A 151 11.07 -5.25 16.25
N MET A 152 10.87 -5.41 14.94
CA MET A 152 11.67 -6.35 14.12
C MET A 152 12.90 -5.70 13.49
N ARG A 153 12.94 -4.37 13.34
CA ARG A 153 14.10 -3.62 12.80
C ARG A 153 15.27 -3.50 13.76
N GLN A 154 15.08 -3.78 15.05
CA GLN A 154 16.12 -3.50 16.03
C GLN A 154 17.40 -4.34 15.78
N PRO A 155 18.60 -3.72 15.84
CA PRO A 155 19.88 -4.41 15.67
C PRO A 155 20.09 -5.58 16.65
N SER A 156 19.43 -5.53 17.81
CA SER A 156 19.37 -6.60 18.82
C SER A 156 18.74 -7.90 18.32
N CYS A 157 18.08 -7.88 17.16
CA CYS A 157 17.55 -9.06 16.51
C CYS A 157 18.50 -9.62 15.43
N LEU A 158 19.64 -8.99 15.14
CA LEU A 158 20.67 -9.52 14.24
C LEU A 158 21.38 -10.73 14.88
N PRO A 159 21.59 -11.84 14.16
CA PRO A 159 22.58 -12.81 14.57
C PRO A 159 23.97 -12.15 14.53
N PRO A 160 24.90 -12.49 15.45
CA PRO A 160 26.28 -12.02 15.36
C PRO A 160 26.87 -12.45 14.01
N PRO A 161 27.77 -11.65 13.41
CA PRO A 161 28.48 -12.09 12.21
C PRO A 161 29.20 -13.42 12.50
N PRO A 162 29.21 -14.39 11.57
CA PRO A 162 30.01 -15.59 11.75
C PRO A 162 31.48 -15.18 11.99
N PRO A 163 32.21 -15.90 12.85
CA PRO A 163 33.61 -15.60 13.10
C PRO A 163 34.35 -15.62 11.76
N VAL A 164 34.92 -14.47 11.39
CA VAL A 164 35.75 -14.36 10.19
C VAL A 164 36.91 -15.33 10.36
N PRO A 165 37.10 -16.32 9.47
CA PRO A 165 38.27 -17.17 9.54
C PRO A 165 39.51 -16.28 9.39
N ALA A 166 40.45 -16.41 10.33
CA ALA A 166 41.75 -15.76 10.21
C ALA A 166 42.38 -16.10 8.85
N PRO A 167 43.09 -15.17 8.18
CA PRO A 167 43.71 -15.47 6.90
C PRO A 167 44.77 -16.57 7.11
N LEU A 168 44.52 -17.76 6.56
CA LEU A 168 45.51 -18.82 6.49
C LEU A 168 46.21 -18.74 5.13
N HIS A 169 47.53 -18.60 5.21
CA HIS A 169 48.46 -18.66 4.10
C HIS A 169 48.31 -19.95 3.25
N PRO A 170 48.72 -19.94 1.97
CA PRO A 170 48.59 -21.10 1.10
C PRO A 170 49.65 -22.16 1.38
N GLY A 171 49.21 -23.41 1.57
CA GLY A 171 50.05 -24.62 1.58
C GLY A 171 49.27 -25.81 1.01
N PRO A 172 49.90 -26.75 0.27
CA PRO A 172 49.18 -27.64 -0.63
C PRO A 172 48.65 -28.92 0.04
N ALA A 173 47.44 -29.28 -0.40
CA ALA A 173 46.79 -30.59 -0.55
C ALA A 173 47.17 -31.77 0.39
N SER A 174 46.14 -32.30 1.08
CA SER A 174 45.96 -33.76 1.15
C SER A 174 44.50 -34.17 1.32
N LEU A 175 44.13 -35.21 0.58
CA LEU A 175 42.79 -35.79 0.41
C LEU A 175 42.35 -36.55 1.66
N THR A 176 41.19 -36.22 2.24
CA THR A 176 40.37 -37.18 3.00
C THR A 176 38.88 -36.82 2.87
N ARG A 177 38.03 -37.83 2.63
CA ARG A 177 36.55 -37.79 2.57
C ARG A 177 35.99 -38.48 3.83
N PRO A 178 34.68 -38.35 4.12
CA PRO A 178 34.01 -37.37 4.98
C PRO A 178 33.63 -37.98 6.36
N PRO A 179 32.92 -37.23 7.22
CA PRO A 179 31.63 -37.77 7.64
C PRO A 179 30.49 -36.76 7.58
N SER A 180 29.32 -37.30 7.27
CA SER A 180 27.98 -36.72 7.29
C SER A 180 27.55 -36.35 8.72
N LEU A 181 27.27 -35.06 8.99
CA LEU A 181 26.55 -34.61 10.20
C LEU A 181 25.81 -33.28 9.94
N GLY A 182 24.48 -33.35 9.95
CA GLY A 182 23.57 -32.33 10.48
C GLY A 182 23.37 -31.02 9.71
N GLU A 183 22.41 -31.01 8.79
CA GLU A 183 21.71 -29.78 8.40
C GLU A 183 20.92 -29.22 9.59
N SER A 184 21.52 -28.29 10.32
CA SER A 184 20.79 -27.46 11.28
C SER A 184 19.97 -26.41 10.54
N ARG A 185 18.65 -26.59 10.59
CA ARG A 185 17.62 -25.65 10.13
C ARG A 185 17.79 -24.27 10.78
N GLY A 186 18.19 -23.30 9.96
CA GLY A 186 17.51 -22.01 9.77
C GLY A 186 17.31 -21.09 10.98
N GLY A 187 18.34 -20.31 11.32
CA GLY A 187 18.16 -19.00 11.96
C GLY A 187 18.33 -17.89 10.93
N GLN A 188 17.25 -17.25 10.47
CA GLN A 188 17.35 -16.12 9.54
C GLN A 188 17.72 -14.82 10.27
N PRO A 189 18.51 -13.93 9.64
CA PRO A 189 18.83 -12.63 10.21
C PRO A 189 17.56 -11.75 10.27
N ALA A 190 17.29 -11.13 11.41
CA ALA A 190 16.01 -10.43 11.66
C ALA A 190 15.70 -9.26 10.72
N GLY A 191 16.70 -8.70 10.02
CA GLY A 191 16.46 -7.74 8.94
C GLY A 191 15.53 -8.29 7.85
N LYS A 192 15.67 -9.58 7.50
CA LYS A 192 14.84 -10.23 6.49
C LYS A 192 13.39 -10.42 6.93
N ALA A 193 13.17 -10.70 8.22
CA ALA A 193 11.82 -10.89 8.75
C ALA A 193 11.01 -9.58 8.74
N CYS A 194 11.66 -8.45 9.06
CA CYS A 194 11.00 -7.16 8.97
C CYS A 194 10.64 -6.80 7.53
N GLU A 195 11.56 -7.00 6.59
CA GLU A 195 11.33 -6.74 5.15
C GLU A 195 10.23 -7.63 4.60
N GLU A 196 10.21 -8.90 4.98
CA GLU A 196 9.15 -9.84 4.58
C GLU A 196 7.77 -9.38 5.09
N MET A 197 7.66 -9.05 6.38
CA MET A 197 6.38 -8.57 6.93
C MET A 197 5.95 -7.25 6.30
N SER A 198 6.84 -6.28 6.13
CA SER A 198 6.50 -4.98 5.54
C SER A 198 6.13 -5.11 4.06
N SER A 199 6.77 -6.03 3.32
CA SER A 199 6.47 -6.28 1.91
C SER A 199 5.04 -6.77 1.64
N ILE A 200 4.35 -7.30 2.66
CA ILE A 200 2.95 -7.74 2.53
C ILE A 200 2.06 -6.55 2.11
N PHE A 201 2.26 -5.39 2.73
CA PHE A 201 1.44 -4.19 2.56
C PHE A 201 2.13 -3.09 1.75
N ALA A 202 3.46 -3.17 1.55
CA ALA A 202 4.23 -2.12 0.88
C ALA A 202 4.02 -2.10 -0.65
N GLY A 203 3.41 -1.02 -1.15
CA GLY A 203 3.38 -0.65 -2.57
C GLY A 203 4.22 0.60 -2.85
N VAL A 204 4.20 1.08 -4.10
CA VAL A 204 4.82 2.36 -4.50
C VAL A 204 3.80 3.22 -5.25
N LEU A 205 3.64 4.46 -4.80
CA LEU A 205 2.94 5.52 -5.51
C LEU A 205 3.92 6.34 -6.34
N ARG A 206 3.46 6.78 -7.50
CA ARG A 206 4.11 7.77 -8.34
C ARG A 206 3.28 9.05 -8.36
N SER A 207 3.87 10.13 -7.85
CA SER A 207 3.37 11.50 -7.99
C SER A 207 4.10 12.16 -9.15
N GLU A 208 3.37 12.62 -10.15
CA GLU A 208 3.91 13.41 -11.25
C GLU A 208 3.35 14.82 -11.21
N VAL A 209 4.23 15.82 -11.28
CA VAL A 209 3.88 17.24 -11.35
C VAL A 209 4.38 17.81 -12.66
N ARG A 210 3.51 18.44 -13.44
CA ARG A 210 3.82 19.06 -14.72
C ARG A 210 3.57 20.55 -14.64
N CYS A 211 4.62 21.34 -14.89
CA CYS A 211 4.50 22.79 -15.01
C CYS A 211 3.68 23.15 -16.25
N GLU A 212 2.64 23.97 -16.09
CA GLU A 212 1.78 24.39 -17.21
C GLU A 212 2.43 25.47 -18.08
N VAL A 213 3.50 26.13 -17.59
CA VAL A 213 4.22 27.16 -18.35
C VAL A 213 5.29 26.57 -19.27
N CYS A 214 6.21 25.78 -18.73
CA CYS A 214 7.35 25.25 -19.49
C CYS A 214 7.22 23.76 -19.86
N GLY A 215 6.21 23.06 -19.33
CA GLY A 215 6.00 21.63 -19.56
C GLY A 215 6.97 20.71 -18.81
N HIS A 216 7.88 21.23 -17.99
CA HIS A 216 8.79 20.42 -17.17
C HIS A 216 8.00 19.47 -16.26
N ARG A 217 8.42 18.20 -16.20
CA ARG A 217 7.82 17.15 -15.38
C ARG A 217 8.75 16.76 -14.25
N SER A 218 8.23 16.75 -13.04
CA SER A 218 8.89 16.22 -11.84
C SER A 218 8.16 14.97 -11.38
N THR A 219 8.89 13.90 -11.09
CA THR A 219 8.33 12.63 -10.64
C THR A 219 8.91 12.26 -9.28
N LYS A 220 8.04 11.90 -8.33
CA LYS A 220 8.41 11.40 -7.02
C LYS A 220 7.80 10.01 -6.80
N LEU A 221 8.63 9.07 -6.35
CA LEU A 221 8.20 7.74 -5.94
C LEU A 221 8.15 7.67 -4.42
N GLU A 222 7.06 7.17 -3.87
CA GLU A 222 6.83 7.06 -2.43
C GLU A 222 6.27 5.69 -2.08
N ASP A 223 6.83 5.04 -1.07
CA ASP A 223 6.27 3.81 -0.54
C ASP A 223 4.96 4.11 0.21
N PHE A 224 3.98 3.21 0.09
CA PHE A 224 2.73 3.29 0.84
C PHE A 224 2.38 1.92 1.45
N PHE A 225 1.64 1.93 2.56
CA PHE A 225 1.13 0.71 3.21
C PHE A 225 -0.41 0.62 3.13
N ASP A 226 -1.04 1.73 2.80
CA ASP A 226 -2.47 1.88 2.58
C ASP A 226 -2.73 3.09 1.65
N ILE A 227 -3.92 3.14 1.07
CA ILE A 227 -4.37 4.29 0.26
C ILE A 227 -5.66 4.83 0.88
N SER A 228 -5.63 6.09 1.29
CA SER A 228 -6.82 6.82 1.75
C SER A 228 -7.57 7.43 0.57
N LEU A 229 -8.82 7.01 0.40
CA LEU A 229 -9.71 7.44 -0.68
C LEU A 229 -10.74 8.45 -0.18
N GLU A 230 -10.79 9.59 -0.86
CA GLU A 230 -11.81 10.62 -0.63
C GLU A 230 -13.17 10.18 -1.20
N LEU A 231 -14.22 10.48 -0.44
CA LEU A 231 -15.62 10.24 -0.85
C LEU A 231 -16.29 11.53 -1.31
N GLY A 232 -17.20 11.41 -2.27
CA GLY A 232 -18.02 12.52 -2.78
C GLY A 232 -17.35 13.43 -3.80
N ARG A 233 -16.11 13.11 -4.26
CA ARG A 233 -15.48 13.83 -5.38
C ARG A 233 -16.14 13.52 -6.75
N GLY A 234 -16.89 12.43 -6.85
CA GLY A 234 -17.52 11.96 -8.10
C GLY A 234 -18.83 12.66 -8.50
N SER A 235 -19.40 13.54 -7.67
CA SER A 235 -20.66 14.25 -7.94
C SER A 235 -20.49 15.72 -8.32
N SER A 236 -19.26 16.18 -8.61
CA SER A 236 -19.02 17.51 -9.18
C SER A 236 -18.08 17.40 -10.38
N PRO A 237 -18.55 17.89 -11.53
CA PRO A 237 -17.90 19.05 -12.11
C PRO A 237 -18.95 20.05 -12.61
N THR A 238 -19.23 21.11 -11.86
CA THR A 238 -19.66 22.35 -12.50
C THR A 238 -18.42 23.03 -13.08
N ALA A 239 -18.10 22.69 -14.33
CA ALA A 239 -17.31 23.58 -15.17
C ALA A 239 -18.14 24.84 -15.46
N PRO A 240 -17.58 26.06 -15.36
CA PRO A 240 -18.28 27.27 -15.75
C PRO A 240 -18.23 27.42 -17.27
N GLY A 241 -19.40 27.55 -17.90
CA GLY A 241 -19.52 28.16 -19.24
C GLY A 241 -19.58 27.20 -20.42
N ALA A 242 -20.78 26.74 -20.76
CA ALA A 242 -21.19 26.49 -22.14
C ALA A 242 -22.71 26.64 -22.24
N SER A 243 -23.17 27.85 -22.55
CA SER A 243 -24.54 28.13 -22.98
C SER A 243 -24.72 27.68 -24.43
N GLY A 244 -25.70 26.79 -24.67
CA GLY A 244 -26.18 26.37 -25.99
C GLY A 244 -27.58 25.76 -25.85
N PRO A 245 -28.50 25.96 -26.83
CA PRO A 245 -29.91 26.17 -26.53
C PRO A 245 -30.74 24.89 -26.36
N ALA A 246 -31.83 25.07 -25.63
CA ALA A 246 -32.85 24.11 -25.30
C ALA A 246 -33.61 23.56 -26.53
N ALA A 247 -33.91 22.26 -26.48
CA ALA A 247 -35.06 21.65 -27.15
C ALA A 247 -35.80 20.82 -26.10
N GLY A 248 -37.07 21.16 -25.89
CA GLY A 248 -37.89 20.65 -24.79
C GLY A 248 -38.46 19.26 -25.01
N GLY A 249 -38.82 18.64 -23.88
CA GLY A 249 -39.64 17.43 -23.81
C GLY A 249 -39.89 17.10 -22.35
N GLY A 250 -41.10 17.38 -21.86
CA GLY A 250 -41.48 17.16 -20.46
C GLY A 250 -41.67 15.68 -20.11
N GLY A 251 -41.53 15.36 -18.82
CA GLY A 251 -41.93 14.07 -18.28
C GLY A 251 -41.30 13.70 -16.94
N ALA A 252 -42.18 13.57 -15.95
CA ALA A 252 -42.04 12.81 -14.70
C ALA A 252 -41.07 13.34 -13.62
N ALA A 253 -41.68 13.74 -12.50
CA ALA A 253 -41.05 13.77 -11.19
C ALA A 253 -40.50 12.37 -10.84
N GLY A 254 -39.23 12.16 -11.10
CA GLY A 254 -38.45 11.02 -10.62
C GLY A 254 -37.66 11.46 -9.40
N THR A 255 -37.89 10.78 -8.28
CA THR A 255 -37.06 10.82 -7.08
C THR A 255 -35.58 10.75 -7.44
N SER A 256 -34.81 11.76 -7.06
CA SER A 256 -33.35 11.79 -7.22
C SER A 256 -32.71 10.76 -6.28
N GLY A 257 -32.72 9.49 -6.68
CA GLY A 257 -31.87 8.47 -6.10
C GLY A 257 -30.42 8.84 -6.38
N GLY A 258 -29.72 9.35 -5.37
CA GLY A 258 -28.29 9.66 -5.48
C GLY A 258 -27.54 8.43 -6.01
N ALA A 259 -26.83 8.59 -7.13
CA ALA A 259 -26.05 7.51 -7.70
C ALA A 259 -25.10 6.96 -6.63
N ALA A 260 -25.20 5.66 -6.35
CA ALA A 260 -24.36 5.00 -5.37
C ALA A 260 -22.88 5.20 -5.75
N GLU A 261 -22.08 5.68 -4.80
CA GLU A 261 -20.64 5.83 -4.99
C GLU A 261 -20.01 4.43 -5.09
N SER A 262 -19.00 4.24 -5.93
CA SER A 262 -18.30 2.96 -6.09
C SER A 262 -16.83 3.10 -5.75
N LEU A 263 -16.21 2.03 -5.26
CA LEU A 263 -14.78 1.99 -4.98
C LEU A 263 -13.96 2.34 -6.23
N GLU A 264 -14.39 1.87 -7.39
CA GLU A 264 -13.77 2.18 -8.66
C GLU A 264 -13.86 3.66 -9.01
N ALA A 265 -14.93 4.36 -8.60
CA ALA A 265 -15.05 5.81 -8.74
C ALA A 265 -14.09 6.55 -7.82
N CYS A 266 -13.97 6.13 -6.55
CA CYS A 266 -13.01 6.71 -5.61
C CYS A 266 -11.57 6.51 -6.09
N LEU A 267 -11.22 5.32 -6.58
CA LEU A 267 -9.91 5.04 -7.17
C LEU A 267 -9.65 5.86 -8.44
N ARG A 268 -10.66 6.05 -9.31
CA ARG A 268 -10.54 6.95 -10.47
C ARG A 268 -10.24 8.37 -10.01
N ALA A 269 -11.00 8.89 -9.05
CA ALA A 269 -10.81 10.23 -8.50
C ALA A 269 -9.42 10.39 -7.88
N PHE A 270 -8.92 9.38 -7.16
CA PHE A 270 -7.56 9.36 -6.60
C PHE A 270 -6.47 9.48 -7.67
N THR A 271 -6.65 8.84 -8.84
CA THR A 271 -5.67 8.88 -9.95
C THR A 271 -5.95 9.94 -11.02
N THR A 272 -6.98 10.77 -10.82
CA THR A 272 -7.32 11.84 -11.77
C THR A 272 -6.32 12.98 -11.61
N GLU A 273 -5.92 13.56 -12.74
CA GLU A 273 -5.06 14.74 -12.74
C GLU A 273 -5.82 15.92 -12.12
N GLU A 274 -5.20 16.56 -11.13
CA GLU A 274 -5.72 17.77 -10.47
C GLU A 274 -4.86 18.98 -10.82
N GLN A 275 -5.47 20.17 -10.80
CA GLN A 275 -4.82 21.43 -11.13
C GLN A 275 -4.41 22.13 -9.83
N LEU A 276 -3.11 22.41 -9.70
CA LEU A 276 -2.51 23.16 -8.60
C LEU A 276 -2.44 24.63 -8.99
N LEU A 277 -3.42 25.41 -8.51
CA LEU A 277 -3.61 26.81 -8.86
C LEU A 277 -3.53 27.70 -7.61
N SER A 278 -3.29 29.00 -7.82
CA SER A 278 -3.34 30.02 -6.76
C SER A 278 -2.40 29.70 -5.57
N GLU A 279 -2.95 29.31 -4.40
CA GLU A 279 -2.19 29.01 -3.18
C GLU A 279 -1.48 27.65 -3.22
N GLU A 280 -1.88 26.77 -4.15
CA GLU A 280 -1.32 25.41 -4.29
C GLU A 280 -0.20 25.33 -5.34
N ARG A 281 0.19 26.46 -5.94
CA ARG A 281 1.25 26.52 -6.97
C ARG A 281 2.52 25.83 -6.52
N CYS A 282 3.16 25.13 -7.45
CA CYS A 282 4.38 24.40 -7.17
C CYS A 282 5.62 25.16 -7.68
N TRP A 283 6.75 24.99 -6.99
CA TRP A 283 8.03 25.53 -7.47
C TRP A 283 8.52 24.72 -8.67
N CYS A 284 8.68 25.38 -9.83
CA CYS A 284 9.28 24.78 -11.00
C CYS A 284 10.78 25.09 -11.04
N SER A 285 11.62 24.05 -10.99
CA SER A 285 13.08 24.18 -11.06
C SER A 285 13.58 24.76 -12.39
N SER A 286 12.90 24.48 -13.50
CA SER A 286 13.25 25.03 -14.82
C SER A 286 12.88 26.50 -15.00
N CYS A 287 11.75 26.93 -14.41
CA CYS A 287 11.36 28.35 -14.43
C CYS A 287 12.00 29.16 -13.30
N ALA A 288 12.54 28.49 -12.28
CA ALA A 288 13.00 29.08 -11.03
C ALA A 288 11.94 30.00 -10.38
N ALA A 289 10.67 29.58 -10.40
CA ALA A 289 9.53 30.32 -9.90
C ALA A 289 8.37 29.40 -9.50
N LEU A 290 7.44 29.93 -8.69
CA LEU A 290 6.15 29.29 -8.44
C LEU A 290 5.30 29.36 -9.70
N GLN A 291 4.76 28.21 -10.13
CA GLN A 291 3.96 28.08 -11.33
C GLN A 291 2.68 27.30 -11.07
N ASP A 292 1.66 27.61 -11.87
CA ASP A 292 0.51 26.73 -12.04
C ASP A 292 1.01 25.40 -12.62
N ALA A 293 0.47 24.29 -12.10
CA ALA A 293 0.91 22.96 -12.46
C ALA A 293 -0.24 21.96 -12.40
N SER A 294 -0.15 20.89 -13.17
CA SER A 294 -0.96 19.69 -12.99
C SER A 294 -0.24 18.69 -12.11
N LYS A 295 -0.98 17.99 -11.25
CA LYS A 295 -0.49 16.88 -10.44
C LYS A 295 -1.33 15.63 -10.69
N GLN A 296 -0.67 14.50 -10.89
CA GLN A 296 -1.33 13.21 -11.03
C GLN A 296 -0.68 12.17 -10.13
N MET A 297 -1.51 11.47 -9.35
CA MET A 297 -1.10 10.29 -8.58
C MET A 297 -1.40 9.02 -9.37
N SER A 298 -0.53 8.02 -9.24
CA SER A 298 -0.73 6.70 -9.84
C SER A 298 -0.02 5.61 -9.05
N ILE A 299 -0.43 4.36 -9.23
CA ILE A 299 0.19 3.22 -8.54
C ILE A 299 1.31 2.67 -9.43
N GLU A 300 2.56 2.83 -9.00
CA GLU A 300 3.73 2.30 -9.70
C GLU A 300 3.90 0.80 -9.43
N ARG A 301 3.70 0.38 -8.17
CA ARG A 301 3.77 -1.02 -7.74
C ARG A 301 2.68 -1.33 -6.72
N LEU A 302 1.89 -2.37 -6.97
CA LEU A 302 0.87 -2.85 -6.04
C LEU A 302 1.50 -3.71 -4.93
N PRO A 303 0.96 -3.67 -3.70
CA PRO A 303 1.31 -4.62 -2.64
C PRO A 303 0.62 -5.97 -2.85
N ASN A 304 1.05 -6.99 -2.12
CA ASN A 304 0.36 -8.29 -2.07
C ASN A 304 -1.01 -8.18 -1.36
N VAL A 305 -1.10 -7.30 -0.37
CA VAL A 305 -2.32 -6.96 0.35
C VAL A 305 -2.54 -5.46 0.26
N LEU A 306 -3.53 -5.05 -0.52
CA LEU A 306 -3.89 -3.64 -0.69
C LEU A 306 -4.88 -3.21 0.40
N CYS A 307 -4.44 -2.30 1.28
CA CYS A 307 -5.31 -1.66 2.25
C CYS A 307 -5.90 -0.37 1.67
N LEU A 308 -7.23 -0.27 1.62
CA LEU A 308 -7.94 0.92 1.14
C LEU A 308 -8.76 1.50 2.30
N GLN A 309 -8.39 2.69 2.74
CA GLN A 309 -9.15 3.43 3.75
C GLN A 309 -10.16 4.34 3.05
N LEU A 310 -11.43 4.22 3.38
CA LEU A 310 -12.44 5.19 2.96
C LEU A 310 -12.48 6.34 3.97
N LYS A 311 -12.10 7.55 3.56
CA LYS A 311 -12.11 8.74 4.43
C LYS A 311 -13.53 9.21 4.69
N ARG A 312 -14.17 8.61 5.70
CA ARG A 312 -15.56 8.90 6.08
C ARG A 312 -15.70 10.03 7.08
N PHE A 313 -14.65 10.37 7.83
CA PHE A 313 -14.70 11.46 8.79
C PHE A 313 -14.15 12.73 8.16
N ARG A 314 -14.96 13.80 8.18
CA ARG A 314 -14.56 15.14 7.71
C ARG A 314 -14.64 16.11 8.88
N GLN A 315 -13.62 16.93 9.03
CA GLN A 315 -13.64 18.06 9.96
C GLN A 315 -14.19 19.28 9.22
N GLU A 316 -15.23 19.91 9.75
CA GLU A 316 -15.78 21.11 9.14
C GLU A 316 -14.88 22.33 9.41
N SER A 317 -14.61 23.12 8.37
CA SER A 317 -13.64 24.22 8.38
C SER A 317 -13.93 25.34 9.40
N ARG A 318 -15.11 25.33 10.02
CA ARG A 318 -15.62 26.40 10.88
C ARG A 318 -16.09 25.94 12.27
N GLY A 319 -15.86 24.68 12.65
CA GLY A 319 -16.27 24.13 13.96
C GLY A 319 -15.42 22.95 14.44
N LYS A 320 -15.55 22.61 15.73
CA LYS A 320 -14.98 21.36 16.31
C LYS A 320 -15.82 20.11 15.97
N GLN A 321 -16.84 20.22 15.12
CA GLN A 321 -17.68 19.09 14.75
C GLN A 321 -17.03 18.27 13.64
N THR A 322 -16.89 16.98 13.90
CA THR A 322 -16.56 15.95 12.92
C THR A 322 -17.86 15.37 12.39
N SER A 323 -18.03 15.30 11.07
CA SER A 323 -19.17 14.65 10.44
C SER A 323 -18.75 13.35 9.79
N LYS A 324 -19.60 12.32 9.91
CA LYS A 324 -19.38 11.00 9.31
C LYS A 324 -20.19 10.88 8.02
N MET A 325 -19.52 10.47 6.95
CA MET A 325 -20.15 10.12 5.68
C MET A 325 -20.70 8.70 5.76
N ASP A 326 -22.02 8.60 5.91
CA ASP A 326 -22.77 7.33 5.90
C ASP A 326 -23.17 6.89 4.47
N SER A 327 -22.64 7.54 3.43
CA SER A 327 -22.91 7.16 2.04
C SER A 327 -22.48 5.71 1.77
N PHE A 328 -23.38 4.95 1.14
CA PHE A 328 -23.08 3.61 0.70
C PHE A 328 -22.02 3.66 -0.41
N VAL A 329 -20.97 2.86 -0.27
CA VAL A 329 -19.92 2.70 -1.28
C VAL A 329 -19.95 1.25 -1.75
N GLN A 330 -20.26 1.03 -3.02
CA GLN A 330 -20.23 -0.29 -3.64
C GLN A 330 -18.79 -0.72 -3.89
N PHE A 331 -18.43 -1.95 -3.51
CA PHE A 331 -17.12 -2.54 -3.79
C PHE A 331 -17.28 -4.02 -4.18
N PRO A 332 -16.42 -4.55 -5.07
CA PRO A 332 -16.47 -5.96 -5.47
C PRO A 332 -15.89 -6.87 -4.38
N LEU A 333 -16.49 -8.05 -4.17
CA LEU A 333 -16.00 -9.06 -3.22
C LEU A 333 -15.01 -10.06 -3.84
N ALA A 334 -15.11 -10.33 -5.14
CA ALA A 334 -14.33 -11.37 -5.80
C ALA A 334 -13.15 -10.84 -6.64
N SER A 335 -13.36 -9.76 -7.40
CA SER A 335 -12.36 -9.26 -8.33
C SER A 335 -12.39 -7.73 -8.45
N LEU A 336 -11.27 -7.09 -8.16
CA LEU A 336 -11.01 -5.66 -8.40
C LEU A 336 -9.83 -5.52 -9.36
N ASN A 337 -10.06 -4.98 -10.56
CA ASN A 337 -8.98 -4.79 -11.53
C ASN A 337 -8.26 -3.45 -11.29
N MET A 338 -7.07 -3.53 -10.70
CA MET A 338 -6.28 -2.34 -10.37
C MET A 338 -5.47 -1.75 -11.52
N TYR A 339 -5.36 -2.45 -12.67
CA TYR A 339 -4.49 -2.04 -13.78
C TYR A 339 -4.77 -0.61 -14.26
N ARG A 340 -6.05 -0.19 -14.27
CA ARG A 340 -6.48 1.14 -14.73
C ARG A 340 -5.96 2.31 -13.88
N TYR A 341 -5.48 2.02 -12.67
CA TYR A 341 -4.98 3.01 -11.71
C TYR A 341 -3.46 3.00 -11.63
N THR A 342 -2.80 2.18 -12.47
CA THR A 342 -1.34 2.05 -12.47
C THR A 342 -0.67 3.05 -13.40
N SER A 343 0.57 3.40 -13.10
CA SER A 343 1.40 4.29 -13.92
C SER A 343 1.59 3.73 -15.34
N ALA A 344 1.69 2.41 -15.48
CA ALA A 344 1.80 1.71 -16.77
C ALA A 344 0.57 1.96 -17.67
N PHE A 345 -0.64 1.90 -17.11
CA PHE A 345 -1.87 2.16 -17.87
C PHE A 345 -1.99 3.63 -18.27
N LEU A 346 -1.76 4.56 -17.34
CA LEU A 346 -1.89 5.99 -17.59
C LEU A 346 -0.89 6.48 -18.66
N THR A 347 0.36 6.03 -18.57
CA THR A 347 1.40 6.34 -19.57
C THR A 347 1.01 5.80 -20.96
N ALA A 348 0.49 4.57 -21.03
CA ALA A 348 0.06 3.97 -22.30
C ALA A 348 -1.15 4.70 -22.92
N ARG A 349 -2.05 5.26 -22.09
CA ARG A 349 -3.18 6.07 -22.55
C ARG A 349 -2.71 7.38 -23.17
N ASP A 350 -1.80 8.07 -22.50
CA ASP A 350 -1.30 9.38 -22.95
C ASP A 350 -0.49 9.27 -24.25
N GLY A 351 0.24 8.16 -24.43
CA GLY A 351 0.95 7.84 -25.68
C GLY A 351 0.03 7.63 -26.89
N LYS A 352 -1.20 7.13 -26.69
CA LYS A 352 -2.18 6.91 -27.78
C LYS A 352 -2.94 8.18 -28.18
N GLY A 353 -2.97 9.21 -27.33
CA GLY A 353 -3.63 10.49 -27.61
C GLY A 353 -2.81 11.46 -28.48
N ARG A 354 -1.53 11.17 -28.73
CA ARG A 354 -0.59 12.09 -29.40
C ARG A 354 -0.42 11.73 -30.88
N LYS A 355 -1.48 11.88 -31.69
CA LYS A 355 -1.28 12.19 -33.12
C LYS A 355 -0.85 13.65 -33.18
N THR A 356 0.44 13.91 -33.33
CA THR A 356 0.96 15.25 -33.54
C THR A 356 0.32 15.84 -34.80
N PRO A 357 -0.37 17.01 -34.75
CA PRO A 357 -0.68 17.75 -35.96
C PRO A 357 0.66 18.19 -36.55
N THR A 358 0.95 17.74 -37.77
CA THR A 358 2.10 18.20 -38.53
C THR A 358 1.94 19.71 -38.70
N PRO A 359 2.91 20.55 -38.29
CA PRO A 359 2.82 21.97 -38.56
C PRO A 359 2.78 22.17 -40.09
N PRO A 360 1.88 23.01 -40.63
CA PRO A 360 1.91 23.32 -42.06
C PRO A 360 3.28 23.94 -42.40
N PRO A 361 3.82 23.65 -43.60
CA PRO A 361 5.08 24.24 -44.02
C PRO A 361 4.99 25.77 -43.98
N PRO A 362 6.06 26.48 -43.60
CA PRO A 362 6.04 27.93 -43.50
C PRO A 362 5.68 28.50 -44.88
N ALA A 363 4.59 29.25 -44.93
CA ALA A 363 4.27 30.08 -46.08
C ALA A 363 5.40 31.12 -46.22
N CYS A 364 6.24 30.96 -47.25
CA CYS A 364 7.14 32.02 -47.69
C CYS A 364 6.29 33.19 -48.22
N GLY A 365 5.92 34.09 -47.31
CA GLY A 365 5.40 35.41 -47.63
C GLY A 365 6.52 36.26 -48.23
N GLY A 366 6.25 36.80 -49.42
CA GLY A 366 7.15 37.67 -50.16
C GLY A 366 7.53 38.92 -49.37
N GLY A 367 8.83 39.14 -49.25
CA GLY A 367 9.42 40.42 -48.88
C GLY A 367 9.83 41.18 -50.14
N GLY A 368 9.22 42.34 -50.36
CA GLY A 368 9.60 43.28 -51.41
C GLY A 368 11.02 43.81 -51.22
N GLY A 369 11.77 43.87 -52.32
CA GLY A 369 13.12 44.41 -52.40
C GLY A 369 13.27 45.28 -53.65
N VAL A 370 13.06 46.57 -53.43
CA VAL A 370 13.68 47.77 -54.02
C VAL A 370 14.39 47.63 -55.39
N ALA A 371 13.93 48.49 -56.30
CA ALA A 371 14.48 48.75 -57.64
C ALA A 371 15.99 49.06 -57.65
N ARG A 372 16.70 48.45 -58.62
CA ARG A 372 17.92 49.02 -59.20
C ARG A 372 18.09 48.59 -60.66
N GLU A 373 18.69 49.50 -61.42
CA GLU A 373 18.57 49.69 -62.86
C GLU A 373 19.06 48.55 -63.76
N ARG A 374 18.41 48.44 -64.92
CA ARG A 374 18.80 47.62 -66.06
C ARG A 374 19.95 48.28 -66.81
N GLY A 375 21.06 47.57 -66.97
CA GLY A 375 22.17 47.93 -67.84
C GLY A 375 22.75 46.72 -68.57
N ALA A 376 22.27 46.53 -69.80
CA ALA A 376 22.98 45.95 -70.96
C ALA A 376 23.44 44.47 -70.99
N ARG A 377 22.91 43.76 -72.01
CA ARG A 377 23.61 42.94 -73.04
C ARG A 377 24.47 41.78 -72.53
N ARG A 378 24.26 40.52 -72.95
CA ARG A 378 24.42 40.04 -74.34
C ARG A 378 24.08 38.54 -74.45
N THR A 379 23.37 38.20 -75.54
CA THR A 379 23.56 37.04 -76.44
C THR A 379 23.55 35.60 -75.91
N ALA A 380 22.54 34.86 -76.39
CA ALA A 380 22.48 33.40 -76.48
C ALA A 380 23.36 32.88 -77.67
N PRO A 381 23.40 31.55 -77.94
CA PRO A 381 24.59 30.72 -78.03
C PRO A 381 25.07 30.51 -79.49
N PRO A 382 26.09 29.66 -79.75
CA PRO A 382 25.75 28.31 -80.21
C PRO A 382 26.77 27.18 -79.89
N LEU A 383 26.27 25.94 -80.06
CA LEU A 383 26.90 24.61 -80.18
C LEU A 383 27.41 23.90 -78.91
#